data_AF-I1L265-F1
#
_entry.id   AF-I1L265-F1
#
_cell.length_a   1.000
_cell.length_b   1.000
_cell.length_c   1.000
_cell.angle_alpha   90.00
_cell.angle_beta   90.00
_cell.angle_gamma   90.00
#
_symmetry.space_group_name_H-M   'P 1'
#
loop_
_entity.id
_entity.type
_entity.pdbx_description
1 polymer ?
#
loop_
_entity_poly.entity_id
_entity_poly.type
_entity_poly.pdbx_seq_one_letter_code
_entity_poly.pdbx_strand_id
1 'polypeptide(L)'
;MGLSAKKSRKRGKSDSDSDDYDNMEYEEVEDDYDDDGEEEDEEEEHGEEVTDDEDGTGENSEWKNDEMEQLEKEYRDLHHQELDTLKNLKHHKDEDLHKGQAVKSQKALWYKILELRFLLQKPFSSSNSLPQESIKSLFCETDETVRVAYSDLLTSSKETLDSILELQEALFAKNPSITQATVGSEGLSKDLEVSEHLEDNLDQEWSQISQMHKSIASFRDKSINKWQRMTQVTTGAAAIKGKFHAFNQDISNQVAAYMRDPNRMINQMRLRRSAVNIFGSVPEVDDKHKEAETRTDGDPELLDDSEFYQQLLKEFFETVDPSSSEKAFYALKRMQPKKRKIVDRRASKSRKIRYNVHEKIVNFMAPLPANIPPMAPKLFENLFGLKTERLSSSAAAS
;
A
#
# COMPACT_ATOMS: atom_id res chain seq x y z
N MET A 1 9.79 37.61 60.62
CA MET A 1 9.26 38.61 59.65
C MET A 1 10.23 38.58 58.46
N GLY A 2 9.87 37.97 57.33
CA GLY A 2 9.37 38.66 56.12
C GLY A 2 10.53 39.41 55.43
N LEU A 3 10.96 39.15 54.19
CA LEU A 3 10.19 38.86 52.98
C LEU A 3 11.07 38.17 51.90
N SER A 4 10.36 37.44 51.05
CA SER A 4 10.78 36.58 49.96
C SER A 4 11.09 37.36 48.66
N ALA A 5 12.12 36.94 47.92
CA ALA A 5 12.32 37.30 46.51
C ALA A 5 12.52 36.03 45.67
N LYS A 6 11.44 35.58 45.01
CA LYS A 6 11.46 34.51 44.00
C LYS A 6 11.87 35.09 42.65
N LYS A 7 12.96 34.58 42.07
CA LYS A 7 13.35 34.78 40.66
C LYS A 7 13.23 33.44 39.95
N SER A 8 12.17 33.26 39.17
CA SER A 8 11.96 32.09 38.31
C SER A 8 12.78 32.24 37.03
N ARG A 9 13.59 31.22 36.70
CA ARG A 9 14.36 31.13 35.46
C ARG A 9 13.98 29.85 34.70
N LYS A 10 13.27 30.11 33.61
CA LYS A 10 13.02 29.40 32.35
C LYS A 10 14.04 28.31 31.93
N ARG A 11 13.51 27.17 31.47
CA ARG A 11 13.93 26.25 30.36
C ARG A 11 13.56 24.81 30.77
N GLY A 12 12.64 24.10 30.12
CA GLY A 12 12.53 23.86 28.67
C GLY A 12 13.27 22.56 28.37
N LYS A 13 12.68 21.43 28.77
CA LYS A 13 13.25 20.08 28.66
C LYS A 13 12.97 19.55 27.25
N SER A 14 14.04 19.29 26.50
CA SER A 14 14.00 18.59 25.21
C SER A 14 13.96 17.09 25.49
N ASP A 15 12.92 16.42 25.02
CA ASP A 15 12.89 14.97 24.95
C ASP A 15 13.63 14.56 23.66
N SER A 16 14.72 13.84 23.86
CA SER A 16 15.59 13.24 22.85
C SER A 16 15.47 11.74 23.04
N ASP A 17 14.58 11.10 22.30
CA ASP A 17 14.54 9.64 22.15
C ASP A 17 15.14 9.32 20.78
N SER A 18 16.34 8.74 20.81
CA SER A 18 17.11 8.24 19.68
C SER A 18 17.39 6.77 19.95
N ASP A 19 16.97 5.97 18.98
CA ASP A 19 17.57 4.72 18.51
C ASP A 19 17.69 3.55 19.50
N ASP A 20 16.63 2.76 19.59
CA ASP A 20 16.68 1.38 20.09
C ASP A 20 15.79 0.49 19.17
N TYR A 21 16.33 0.14 18.00
CA TYR A 21 15.72 -0.80 17.05
C TYR A 21 16.79 -1.71 16.46
N ASP A 22 17.51 -2.44 17.32
CA ASP A 22 18.45 -3.49 16.91
C ASP A 22 18.34 -4.68 17.88
N ASN A 23 17.16 -5.31 18.00
CA ASN A 23 17.07 -6.71 18.46
C ASN A 23 15.66 -7.32 18.27
N MET A 24 15.35 -7.81 17.06
CA MET A 24 14.36 -8.90 16.92
C MET A 24 15.03 -10.03 16.15
N GLU A 25 15.69 -10.89 16.92
CA GLU A 25 16.24 -12.17 16.48
C GLU A 25 15.07 -13.03 15.97
N TYR A 26 15.12 -13.37 14.69
CA TYR A 26 14.15 -14.24 14.04
C TYR A 26 14.49 -15.68 14.45
N GLU A 27 13.75 -16.25 15.40
CA GLU A 27 13.75 -17.71 15.55
C GLU A 27 13.02 -18.31 14.35
N GLU A 28 13.80 -19.00 13.50
CA GLU A 28 13.28 -19.93 12.50
C GLU A 28 12.48 -21.01 13.23
N VAL A 29 11.16 -20.95 13.12
CA VAL A 29 10.30 -22.07 13.53
C VAL A 29 10.38 -23.09 12.40
N GLU A 30 11.31 -24.03 12.52
CA GLU A 30 11.22 -25.31 11.81
C GLU A 30 10.01 -26.06 12.36
N ASP A 31 8.89 -25.99 11.62
CA ASP A 31 7.77 -26.90 11.80
C ASP A 31 8.18 -28.28 11.26
N ASP A 32 8.82 -29.05 12.15
CA ASP A 32 9.02 -30.49 12.05
C ASP A 32 7.67 -31.16 12.34
N TYR A 33 6.94 -31.51 11.27
CA TYR A 33 5.80 -32.41 11.37
C TYR A 33 6.30 -33.80 11.00
N ASP A 34 6.68 -34.55 12.04
CA ASP A 34 6.86 -36.00 12.01
C ASP A 34 5.63 -36.65 11.36
N ASP A 35 5.88 -37.24 10.20
CA ASP A 35 4.98 -38.07 9.39
C ASP A 35 5.04 -39.50 9.93
N ASP A 36 4.46 -39.75 11.11
CA ASP A 36 4.20 -41.12 11.61
C ASP A 36 2.78 -41.53 11.21
N GLY A 37 2.65 -41.88 9.93
CA GLY A 37 1.49 -42.56 9.34
C GLY A 37 1.80 -44.01 9.02
N GLU A 38 2.36 -44.77 9.96
CA GLU A 38 2.42 -46.23 9.90
C GLU A 38 1.06 -46.81 10.33
N GLU A 39 0.13 -46.96 9.40
CA GLU A 39 -0.90 -48.00 9.52
C GLU A 39 -0.43 -49.20 8.69
N GLU A 40 0.10 -50.18 9.41
CA GLU A 40 0.36 -51.54 8.94
C GLU A 40 -0.98 -52.19 8.57
N ASP A 41 -1.29 -52.22 7.26
CA ASP A 41 -2.28 -53.15 6.71
C ASP A 41 -1.67 -54.56 6.74
N GLU A 42 -1.89 -55.27 7.85
CA GLU A 42 -1.65 -56.71 7.94
C GLU A 42 -2.69 -57.44 7.07
N GLU A 43 -2.24 -57.87 5.89
CA GLU A 43 -2.90 -58.86 5.04
C GLU A 43 -2.96 -60.21 5.78
N GLU A 44 -4.07 -60.53 6.46
CA GLU A 44 -4.38 -61.91 6.84
C GLU A 44 -5.34 -62.56 5.82
N GLU A 45 -4.68 -63.29 4.93
CA GLU A 45 -5.15 -64.27 3.96
C GLU A 45 -6.09 -65.31 4.62
N HIS A 46 -7.41 -65.12 4.50
CA HIS A 46 -8.40 -66.12 4.91
C HIS A 46 -8.42 -67.28 3.89
N GLY A 47 -7.58 -68.28 4.14
CA GLY A 47 -7.60 -69.57 3.46
C GLY A 47 -8.86 -70.36 3.78
N GLU A 48 -9.70 -70.58 2.77
CA GLU A 48 -10.83 -71.51 2.81
C GLU A 48 -10.31 -72.96 2.81
N GLU A 49 -10.37 -73.63 3.96
CA GLU A 49 -10.38 -75.10 4.01
C GLU A 49 -11.80 -75.60 3.72
N VAL A 50 -12.00 -76.02 2.47
CA VAL A 50 -13.16 -76.82 2.06
C VAL A 50 -12.91 -78.26 2.51
N THR A 51 -13.70 -78.74 3.47
CA THR A 51 -13.88 -80.17 3.70
C THR A 51 -15.32 -80.58 3.40
N ASP A 52 -15.40 -81.32 2.31
CA ASP A 52 -16.48 -82.17 1.82
C ASP A 52 -16.97 -83.13 2.92
N ASP A 53 -18.29 -83.29 3.08
CA ASP A 53 -18.90 -84.57 3.48
C ASP A 53 -20.43 -84.54 3.33
N GLU A 54 -20.86 -85.24 2.28
CA GLU A 54 -21.93 -86.23 2.22
C GLU A 54 -23.42 -85.85 2.50
N ASP A 55 -24.13 -85.83 1.37
CA ASP A 55 -25.28 -86.69 1.05
C ASP A 55 -26.68 -86.31 1.59
N GLY A 56 -27.56 -85.93 0.66
CA GLY A 56 -28.92 -85.48 0.96
C GLY A 56 -29.73 -85.15 -0.30
N THR A 57 -30.05 -86.20 -1.04
CA THR A 57 -31.03 -86.32 -2.13
C THR A 57 -32.24 -85.35 -2.08
N GLY A 58 -32.61 -84.75 -3.21
CA GLY A 58 -34.03 -84.38 -3.46
C GLY A 58 -34.30 -83.08 -4.22
N GLU A 59 -34.31 -83.17 -5.55
CA GLU A 59 -35.25 -82.50 -6.46
C GLU A 59 -35.80 -81.10 -6.07
N ASN A 60 -35.03 -80.02 -6.28
CA ASN A 60 -35.54 -78.64 -6.45
C ASN A 60 -34.39 -77.62 -6.70
N SER A 61 -33.77 -77.58 -7.90
CA SER A 61 -32.58 -76.71 -8.10
C SER A 61 -32.57 -75.77 -9.32
N GLU A 62 -33.61 -75.70 -10.14
CA GLU A 62 -33.63 -74.68 -11.22
C GLU A 62 -33.89 -73.27 -10.69
N TRP A 63 -34.60 -73.11 -9.56
CA TRP A 63 -34.98 -71.79 -9.04
C TRP A 63 -33.94 -71.19 -8.07
N LYS A 64 -33.02 -72.01 -7.54
CA LYS A 64 -31.92 -71.56 -6.67
C LYS A 64 -30.71 -71.02 -7.45
N ASN A 65 -30.56 -71.43 -8.70
CA ASN A 65 -29.43 -71.02 -9.53
C ASN A 65 -29.55 -69.56 -9.96
N ASP A 66 -30.77 -69.12 -10.32
CA ASP A 66 -31.03 -67.74 -10.74
C ASP A 66 -30.86 -66.73 -9.59
N GLU A 67 -31.28 -67.08 -8.36
CA GLU A 67 -31.07 -66.24 -7.17
C GLU A 67 -29.58 -66.14 -6.80
N MET A 68 -28.82 -67.24 -6.92
CA MET A 68 -27.38 -67.26 -6.65
C MET A 68 -26.60 -66.45 -7.70
N GLU A 69 -26.93 -66.57 -8.98
CA GLU A 69 -26.30 -65.80 -10.06
C GLU A 69 -26.59 -64.29 -9.93
N GLN A 70 -27.81 -63.92 -9.47
CA GLN A 70 -28.13 -62.52 -9.14
C GLN A 70 -27.30 -62.01 -7.97
N LEU A 71 -27.14 -62.80 -6.89
CA LEU A 71 -26.32 -62.42 -5.75
C LEU A 71 -24.84 -62.24 -6.11
N GLU A 72 -24.28 -63.15 -6.93
CA GLU A 72 -22.91 -63.03 -7.42
C GLU A 72 -22.71 -61.77 -8.27
N LYS A 73 -23.71 -61.41 -9.09
CA LYS A 73 -23.66 -60.19 -9.89
C LYS A 73 -23.71 -58.94 -9.01
N GLU A 74 -24.61 -58.90 -8.03
CA GLU A 74 -24.66 -57.79 -7.07
C GLU A 74 -23.36 -57.66 -6.27
N TYR A 75 -22.75 -58.77 -5.87
CA TYR A 75 -21.45 -58.77 -5.18
C TYR A 75 -20.33 -58.20 -6.06
N ARG A 76 -20.26 -58.61 -7.34
CA ARG A 76 -19.27 -58.05 -8.29
C ARG A 76 -19.49 -56.56 -8.53
N ASP A 77 -20.75 -56.12 -8.66
CA ASP A 77 -21.10 -54.72 -8.84
C ASP A 77 -20.75 -53.90 -7.59
N LEU A 78 -20.95 -54.42 -6.38
CA LEU A 78 -20.57 -53.78 -5.12
C LEU A 78 -19.05 -53.66 -4.98
N HIS A 79 -18.32 -54.75 -5.25
CA HIS A 79 -16.85 -54.75 -5.22
C HIS A 79 -16.26 -53.80 -6.27
N HIS A 80 -16.88 -53.67 -7.45
CA HIS A 80 -16.48 -52.69 -8.45
C HIS A 80 -16.71 -51.24 -7.96
N GLN A 81 -17.84 -50.98 -7.29
CA GLN A 81 -18.11 -49.69 -6.66
C GLN A 81 -17.11 -49.37 -5.56
N GLU A 82 -16.73 -50.33 -4.71
CA GLU A 82 -15.72 -50.16 -3.66
C GLU A 82 -14.33 -49.85 -4.23
N LEU A 83 -13.92 -50.54 -5.29
CA LEU A 83 -12.66 -50.22 -5.98
C LEU A 83 -12.67 -48.82 -6.60
N ASP A 84 -13.81 -48.38 -7.14
CA ASP A 84 -13.94 -47.03 -7.71
C ASP A 84 -13.99 -45.95 -6.63
N THR A 85 -14.64 -46.19 -5.48
CA THR A 85 -14.61 -45.25 -4.34
C THR A 85 -13.19 -45.15 -3.77
N LEU A 86 -12.46 -46.26 -3.63
CA LEU A 86 -11.06 -46.25 -3.18
C LEU A 86 -10.14 -45.52 -4.18
N LYS A 87 -10.30 -45.74 -5.49
CA LYS A 87 -9.55 -44.99 -6.51
C LYS A 87 -9.85 -43.50 -6.46
N ASN A 88 -11.12 -43.11 -6.30
CA ASN A 88 -11.52 -41.71 -6.16
C ASN A 88 -10.94 -41.10 -4.88
N LEU A 89 -10.94 -41.82 -3.76
CA LEU A 89 -10.35 -41.38 -2.51
C LEU A 89 -8.84 -41.19 -2.63
N LYS A 90 -8.13 -42.14 -3.25
CA LYS A 90 -6.69 -42.03 -3.52
C LYS A 90 -6.38 -40.85 -4.44
N HIS A 91 -7.18 -40.66 -5.50
CA HIS A 91 -7.03 -39.52 -6.39
C HIS A 91 -7.25 -38.19 -5.66
N HIS A 92 -8.26 -38.10 -4.78
CA HIS A 92 -8.47 -36.93 -3.92
C HIS A 92 -7.30 -36.69 -2.95
N LYS A 93 -6.72 -37.74 -2.37
CA LYS A 93 -5.53 -37.63 -1.51
C LYS A 93 -4.35 -37.01 -2.28
N ASP A 94 -4.07 -37.48 -3.49
CA ASP A 94 -2.99 -36.95 -4.33
C ASP A 94 -3.26 -35.50 -4.76
N GLU A 95 -4.50 -35.19 -5.17
CA GLU A 95 -4.90 -33.82 -5.51
C GLU A 95 -4.78 -32.87 -4.31
N ASP A 96 -5.19 -33.31 -3.12
CA ASP A 96 -5.18 -32.49 -1.92
C ASP A 96 -3.74 -32.31 -1.40
N LEU A 97 -2.87 -33.30 -1.57
CA LEU A 97 -1.43 -33.15 -1.35
C LEU A 97 -0.84 -32.08 -2.28
N HIS A 98 -1.16 -32.13 -3.58
CA HIS A 98 -0.69 -31.14 -4.55
C HIS A 98 -1.23 -29.74 -4.24
N LYS A 99 -2.51 -29.62 -3.83
CA LYS A 99 -3.09 -28.35 -3.38
C LYS A 99 -2.39 -27.83 -2.13
N GLY A 100 -2.10 -28.70 -1.17
CA GLY A 100 -1.36 -28.37 0.06
C GLY A 100 0.02 -27.82 -0.24
N GLN A 101 0.78 -28.49 -1.11
CA GLN A 101 2.08 -28.02 -1.59
C GLN A 101 1.97 -26.65 -2.29
N ALA A 102 1.00 -26.48 -3.18
CA ALA A 102 0.78 -25.21 -3.86
C ALA A 102 0.46 -24.06 -2.88
N VAL A 103 -0.34 -24.32 -1.84
CA VAL A 103 -0.64 -23.34 -0.78
C VAL A 103 0.62 -23.00 0.02
N LYS A 104 1.45 -24.00 0.36
CA LYS A 104 2.74 -23.77 1.05
C LYS A 104 3.65 -22.89 0.21
N SER A 105 3.79 -23.17 -1.09
CA SER A 105 4.59 -22.36 -2.01
C SER A 105 4.03 -20.94 -2.18
N GLN A 106 2.71 -20.77 -2.27
CA GLN A 106 2.07 -19.44 -2.37
C GLN A 106 2.31 -18.61 -1.10
N LYS A 107 2.20 -19.22 0.08
CA LYS A 107 2.49 -18.55 1.36
C LYS A 107 3.96 -18.14 1.43
N ALA A 108 4.89 -19.04 1.06
CA ALA A 108 6.31 -18.73 1.03
C ALA A 108 6.63 -17.55 0.11
N LEU A 109 6.06 -17.54 -1.11
CA LEU A 109 6.21 -16.43 -2.05
C LEU A 109 5.66 -15.12 -1.48
N TRP A 110 4.47 -15.16 -0.88
CA TRP A 110 3.86 -13.99 -0.23
C TRP A 110 4.74 -13.42 0.87
N TYR A 111 5.28 -14.26 1.76
CA TYR A 111 6.18 -13.82 2.82
C TYR A 111 7.46 -13.20 2.28
N LYS A 112 8.05 -13.77 1.22
CA LYS A 112 9.25 -13.19 0.58
C LYS A 112 8.98 -11.85 -0.09
N ILE A 113 7.80 -11.66 -0.69
CA ILE A 113 7.39 -10.37 -1.27
C ILE A 113 7.16 -9.32 -0.16
N LEU A 114 6.56 -9.71 0.96
CA LEU A 114 6.41 -8.83 2.13
C LEU A 114 7.77 -8.45 2.73
N GLU A 115 8.69 -9.40 2.86
CA GLU A 115 10.07 -9.17 3.30
C GLU A 115 10.78 -8.14 2.42
N LEU A 116 10.72 -8.30 1.09
CA LEU A 116 11.23 -7.32 0.13
C LEU A 116 10.63 -5.93 0.37
N ARG A 117 9.31 -5.84 0.58
CA ARG A 117 8.64 -4.57 0.85
C ARG A 117 9.08 -3.95 2.17
N PHE A 118 9.31 -4.74 3.23
CA PHE A 118 9.85 -4.27 4.52
C PHE A 118 11.24 -3.68 4.35
N LEU A 119 12.13 -4.37 3.61
CA LEU A 119 13.48 -3.90 3.33
C LEU A 119 13.49 -2.58 2.54
N LEU A 120 12.55 -2.40 1.61
CA LEU A 120 12.42 -1.17 0.82
C LEU A 120 11.86 0.03 1.59
N GLN A 121 11.23 -0.17 2.75
CA GLN A 121 10.56 0.92 3.48
C GLN A 121 11.54 2.03 3.91
N LYS A 122 12.70 1.66 4.47
CA LYS A 122 13.66 2.64 4.99
C LYS A 122 14.33 3.44 3.86
N PRO A 123 14.82 2.82 2.78
CA PRO A 123 15.28 3.55 1.59
C PRO A 123 14.20 4.47 1.01
N PHE A 124 12.96 3.99 0.89
CA PHE A 124 11.84 4.80 0.38
C PHE A 124 11.54 6.02 1.26
N SER A 125 11.48 5.87 2.59
CA SER A 125 11.29 7.01 3.49
C SER A 125 12.48 7.98 3.45
N SER A 126 13.70 7.47 3.29
CA SER A 126 14.92 8.28 3.26
C SER A 126 15.09 9.06 1.97
N SER A 127 14.60 8.53 0.84
CA SER A 127 14.68 9.21 -0.46
C SER A 127 13.94 10.55 -0.47
N ASN A 128 12.86 10.68 0.31
CA ASN A 128 12.15 11.96 0.53
C ASN A 128 13.03 13.06 1.14
N SER A 129 14.19 12.72 1.72
CA SER A 129 15.12 13.71 2.28
C SER A 129 16.17 14.17 1.26
N LEU A 130 16.26 13.52 0.09
CA LEU A 130 17.25 13.88 -0.92
C LEU A 130 16.98 15.29 -1.49
N PRO A 131 18.03 16.10 -1.75
CA PRO A 131 17.92 17.38 -2.45
C PRO A 131 17.28 17.24 -3.83
N GLN A 132 16.50 18.25 -4.21
CA GLN A 132 16.01 18.39 -5.59
C GLN A 132 17.15 18.58 -6.59
N GLU A 133 16.93 18.29 -7.86
CA GLU A 133 17.98 18.24 -8.91
C GLU A 133 18.87 19.50 -8.95
N SER A 134 18.28 20.70 -8.80
CA SER A 134 19.02 21.97 -8.81
C SER A 134 19.98 22.15 -7.63
N ILE A 135 19.69 21.52 -6.49
CA ILE A 135 20.53 21.58 -5.28
C ILE A 135 21.52 20.41 -5.26
N LYS A 136 21.08 19.24 -5.73
CA LYS A 136 21.92 18.06 -5.94
C LYS A 136 23.14 18.40 -6.80
N SER A 137 22.95 19.10 -7.92
CA SER A 137 24.07 19.50 -8.79
C SER A 137 25.11 20.33 -8.03
N LEU A 138 24.68 21.29 -7.22
CA LEU A 138 25.57 22.11 -6.38
C LEU A 138 26.33 21.27 -5.34
N PHE A 139 25.67 20.30 -4.69
CA PHE A 139 26.34 19.38 -3.76
C PHE A 139 27.41 18.53 -4.46
N CYS A 140 27.07 17.95 -5.62
CA CYS A 140 27.99 17.14 -6.40
C CYS A 140 29.18 17.94 -6.99
N GLU A 141 28.98 19.23 -7.30
CA GLU A 141 30.05 20.14 -7.73
C GLU A 141 30.97 20.52 -6.57
N THR A 142 30.45 20.58 -5.35
CA THR A 142 31.20 21.01 -4.16
C THR A 142 32.02 19.88 -3.54
N ASP A 143 31.49 18.66 -3.54
CA ASP A 143 32.11 17.51 -2.88
C ASP A 143 32.10 16.25 -3.76
N GLU A 144 33.29 15.78 -4.10
CA GLU A 144 33.50 14.56 -4.88
C GLU A 144 32.91 13.33 -4.21
N THR A 145 32.97 13.24 -2.88
CA THR A 145 32.44 12.09 -2.14
C THR A 145 30.93 12.00 -2.28
N VAL A 146 30.25 13.15 -2.31
CA VAL A 146 28.80 13.24 -2.55
C VAL A 146 28.48 12.82 -3.97
N ARG A 147 29.26 13.27 -4.97
CA ARG A 147 29.08 12.87 -6.37
C ARG A 147 29.20 11.36 -6.56
N VAL A 148 30.22 10.73 -5.97
CA VAL A 148 30.40 9.27 -6.00
C VAL A 148 29.23 8.57 -5.31
N ALA A 149 28.82 9.02 -4.12
CA ALA A 149 27.68 8.44 -3.40
C ALA A 149 26.36 8.51 -4.19
N TYR A 150 26.10 9.60 -4.93
CA TYR A 150 24.95 9.67 -5.83
C TYR A 150 25.06 8.69 -7.00
N SER A 151 26.25 8.53 -7.59
CA SER A 151 26.47 7.56 -8.66
C SER A 151 26.22 6.13 -8.18
N ASP A 152 26.71 5.79 -7.00
CA ASP A 152 26.50 4.49 -6.37
C ASP A 152 25.02 4.27 -6.03
N LEU A 153 24.34 5.28 -5.48
CA LEU A 153 22.90 5.24 -5.21
C LEU A 153 22.10 4.99 -6.48
N LEU A 154 22.38 5.71 -7.57
CA LEU A 154 21.70 5.55 -8.85
C LEU A 154 21.94 4.15 -9.44
N THR A 155 23.19 3.68 -9.40
CA THR A 155 23.56 2.34 -9.91
C THR A 155 22.84 1.25 -9.11
N SER A 156 22.95 1.28 -7.78
CA SER A 156 22.29 0.30 -6.90
C SER A 156 20.77 0.34 -7.00
N SER A 157 20.18 1.53 -7.17
CA SER A 157 18.72 1.66 -7.38
C SER A 157 18.27 1.04 -8.70
N LYS A 158 19.04 1.22 -9.78
CA LYS A 158 18.77 0.59 -11.09
C LYS A 158 18.91 -0.92 -11.03
N GLU A 159 20.01 -1.43 -10.47
CA GLU A 159 20.21 -2.88 -10.29
C GLU A 159 19.10 -3.52 -9.45
N THR A 160 18.62 -2.82 -8.41
CA THR A 160 17.48 -3.28 -7.60
C THR A 160 16.20 -3.32 -8.43
N LEU A 161 15.94 -2.29 -9.23
CA LEU A 161 14.77 -2.23 -10.11
C LEU A 161 14.81 -3.36 -11.16
N ASP A 162 15.94 -3.54 -11.82
CA ASP A 162 16.16 -4.59 -12.82
C ASP A 162 15.96 -5.98 -12.19
N SER A 163 16.50 -6.22 -10.99
CA SER A 163 16.31 -7.47 -10.26
C SER A 163 14.83 -7.75 -9.93
N ILE A 164 14.06 -6.71 -9.59
CA ILE A 164 12.62 -6.83 -9.33
C ILE A 164 11.86 -7.14 -10.63
N LEU A 165 12.23 -6.51 -11.75
CA LEU A 165 11.62 -6.77 -13.05
C LEU A 165 11.94 -8.18 -13.55
N GLU A 166 13.19 -8.63 -13.46
CA GLU A 166 13.62 -10.00 -13.78
C GLU A 166 12.87 -11.04 -12.93
N LEU A 167 12.67 -10.78 -11.64
CA LEU A 167 11.86 -11.63 -10.77
C LEU A 167 10.40 -11.70 -11.26
N GLN A 168 9.81 -10.56 -11.62
CA GLN A 168 8.44 -10.54 -12.16
C GLN A 168 8.35 -11.34 -13.48
N GLU A 169 9.31 -11.17 -14.39
CA GLU A 169 9.38 -11.93 -15.63
C GLU A 169 9.51 -13.43 -15.39
N ALA A 170 10.37 -13.84 -14.48
CA ALA A 170 10.54 -15.24 -14.09
C ALA A 170 9.24 -15.83 -13.51
N LEU A 171 8.53 -15.08 -12.66
CA LEU A 171 7.23 -15.47 -12.14
C LEU A 171 6.18 -15.59 -13.25
N PHE A 172 6.22 -14.72 -14.26
CA PHE A 172 5.28 -14.75 -15.37
C PHE A 172 5.52 -15.95 -16.27
N ALA A 173 6.79 -16.24 -16.58
CA ALA A 173 7.19 -17.39 -17.39
C ALA A 173 6.77 -18.73 -16.74
N LYS A 174 6.73 -18.78 -15.40
CA LYS A 174 6.27 -19.95 -14.64
C LYS A 174 4.75 -20.07 -14.55
N ASN A 175 3.98 -19.09 -15.02
CA ASN A 175 2.53 -19.12 -15.00
C ASN A 175 1.92 -18.90 -16.40
N PRO A 176 1.75 -19.98 -17.19
CA PRO A 176 1.18 -19.92 -18.54
C PRO A 176 -0.23 -19.30 -18.61
N SER A 177 -0.96 -19.26 -17.49
CA SER A 177 -2.29 -18.65 -17.45
C SER A 177 -2.25 -17.12 -17.66
N ILE A 178 -1.11 -16.49 -17.36
CA ILE A 178 -0.91 -15.05 -17.56
C ILE A 178 -0.88 -14.73 -19.06
N THR A 179 -0.08 -15.47 -19.83
CA THR A 179 0.04 -15.28 -21.29
C THR A 179 -1.24 -15.67 -22.03
N GLN A 180 -1.98 -16.68 -21.54
CA GLN A 180 -3.29 -17.01 -22.12
C GLN A 180 -4.35 -15.93 -21.86
N ALA A 181 -4.27 -15.21 -20.73
CA ALA A 181 -5.22 -14.17 -20.39
C ALA A 181 -5.06 -12.91 -21.26
N THR A 182 -3.86 -12.62 -21.78
CA THR A 182 -3.57 -11.45 -22.61
C THR A 182 -4.05 -11.59 -24.04
N VAL A 183 -3.96 -12.78 -24.65
CA VAL A 183 -4.43 -13.03 -26.03
C VAL A 183 -5.94 -12.77 -26.19
N GLY A 184 -6.73 -12.96 -25.12
CA GLY A 184 -8.16 -12.65 -25.12
C GLY A 184 -8.52 -11.16 -25.00
N SER A 185 -7.53 -10.27 -24.80
CA SER A 185 -7.74 -8.83 -24.53
C SER A 185 -7.14 -7.92 -25.62
N GLU A 186 -6.87 -8.45 -26.81
CA GLU A 186 -6.26 -7.74 -27.94
C GLU A 186 -7.13 -6.58 -28.51
N GLY A 187 -8.33 -6.33 -27.97
CA GLY A 187 -9.22 -5.24 -28.37
C GLY A 187 -8.98 -3.87 -27.71
N LEU A 188 -8.05 -3.74 -26.77
CA LEU A 188 -7.83 -2.50 -25.98
C LEU A 188 -6.47 -1.81 -26.22
N SER A 189 -5.66 -2.32 -27.15
CA SER A 189 -4.27 -1.88 -27.34
C SER A 189 -4.06 -0.67 -28.27
N LYS A 190 -5.06 0.20 -28.48
CA LYS A 190 -4.98 1.32 -29.44
C LYS A 190 -4.70 2.71 -28.86
N ASP A 191 -4.55 2.86 -27.53
CA ASP A 191 -4.42 4.18 -26.88
C ASP A 191 -3.02 4.51 -26.36
N LEU A 192 -1.96 3.87 -26.85
CA LEU A 192 -0.59 4.15 -26.40
C LEU A 192 0.40 4.26 -27.56
N GLU A 193 0.14 5.21 -28.46
CA GLU A 193 1.23 5.94 -29.13
C GLU A 193 1.88 6.85 -28.07
N VAL A 194 2.71 6.28 -27.20
CA VAL A 194 3.69 7.08 -26.46
C VAL A 194 4.77 7.42 -27.48
N SER A 195 4.65 8.62 -28.03
CA SER A 195 5.60 9.33 -28.90
C SER A 195 7.02 8.75 -28.88
N GLU A 196 7.51 8.33 -30.05
CA GLU A 196 8.88 7.84 -30.34
C GLU A 196 10.00 8.91 -30.12
N HIS A 197 9.84 9.80 -29.14
CA HIS A 197 10.76 10.87 -28.78
C HIS A 197 11.01 10.96 -27.26
N LEU A 198 11.22 9.82 -26.60
CA LEU A 198 11.66 9.78 -25.20
C LEU A 198 13.20 9.85 -25.17
N GLU A 199 13.74 11.06 -25.05
CA GLU A 199 15.19 11.31 -25.05
C GLU A 199 15.88 10.97 -23.70
N ASP A 200 15.12 10.56 -22.67
CA ASP A 200 15.63 10.29 -21.32
C ASP A 200 15.50 8.82 -20.90
N ASN A 201 16.60 8.22 -20.42
CA ASN A 201 16.66 6.82 -19.93
C ASN A 201 15.59 6.48 -18.88
N LEU A 202 15.19 7.45 -18.06
CA LEU A 202 14.15 7.28 -17.03
C LEU A 202 12.79 6.92 -17.64
N ASP A 203 12.46 7.49 -18.80
CA ASP A 203 11.20 7.21 -19.47
C ASP A 203 11.17 5.78 -20.04
N GLN A 204 12.34 5.22 -20.38
CA GLN A 204 12.46 3.82 -20.80
C GLN A 204 12.20 2.86 -19.64
N GLU A 205 12.81 3.09 -18.47
CA GLU A 205 12.60 2.28 -17.25
C GLU A 205 11.12 2.30 -16.83
N TRP A 206 10.49 3.48 -16.80
CA TRP A 206 9.05 3.60 -16.51
C TRP A 206 8.17 2.91 -17.55
N SER A 207 8.57 2.94 -18.82
CA SER A 207 7.85 2.25 -19.90
C SER A 207 7.86 0.73 -19.71
N GLN A 208 9.02 0.17 -19.32
CA GLN A 208 9.14 -1.27 -19.02
C GLN A 208 8.24 -1.68 -17.84
N ILE A 209 8.26 -0.92 -16.74
CA ILE A 209 7.38 -1.17 -15.58
C ILE A 209 5.90 -1.11 -16.01
N SER A 210 5.53 -0.09 -16.80
CA SER A 210 4.15 0.08 -17.28
C SER A 210 3.70 -1.09 -18.16
N GLN A 211 4.57 -1.56 -19.05
CA GLN A 211 4.31 -2.70 -19.92
C GLN A 211 4.11 -3.99 -19.09
N MET A 212 4.95 -4.21 -18.08
CA MET A 212 4.83 -5.35 -17.16
C MET A 212 3.51 -5.34 -16.40
N HIS A 213 3.12 -4.17 -15.86
CA HIS A 213 1.84 -4.03 -15.16
C HIS A 213 0.63 -4.26 -16.07
N LYS A 214 0.71 -3.83 -17.34
CA LYS A 214 -0.36 -4.05 -18.33
C LYS A 214 -0.48 -5.52 -18.73
N SER A 215 0.64 -6.22 -18.92
CA SER A 215 0.63 -7.62 -19.35
C SER A 215 -0.05 -8.54 -18.33
N ILE A 216 0.12 -8.30 -17.02
CA ILE A 216 -0.55 -9.09 -15.99
C ILE A 216 -1.99 -8.65 -15.70
N ALA A 217 -2.39 -7.44 -16.08
CA ALA A 217 -3.65 -6.82 -15.62
C ALA A 217 -4.88 -7.72 -15.84
N SER A 218 -5.05 -8.31 -17.04
CA SER A 218 -6.20 -9.18 -17.31
C SER A 218 -6.21 -10.43 -16.44
N PHE A 219 -5.05 -11.07 -16.25
CA PHE A 219 -4.93 -12.25 -15.39
C PHE A 219 -5.21 -11.91 -13.93
N ARG A 220 -4.61 -10.82 -13.43
CA ARG A 220 -4.81 -10.31 -12.07
C ARG A 220 -6.30 -10.07 -11.80
N ASP A 221 -6.96 -9.30 -12.67
CA ASP A 221 -8.35 -8.91 -12.44
C ASP A 221 -9.29 -10.11 -12.50
N LYS A 222 -9.12 -11.01 -13.49
CA LYS A 222 -9.88 -12.27 -13.58
C LYS A 222 -9.68 -13.15 -12.34
N SER A 223 -8.44 -13.31 -11.90
CA SER A 223 -8.10 -14.17 -10.75
C SER A 223 -8.64 -13.60 -9.44
N ILE A 224 -8.45 -12.31 -9.18
CA ILE A 224 -8.95 -11.64 -7.98
C ILE A 224 -10.48 -11.71 -7.93
N ASN A 225 -11.18 -11.40 -9.02
CA ASN A 225 -12.64 -11.46 -9.06
C ASN A 225 -13.15 -12.90 -8.88
N LYS A 226 -12.46 -13.90 -9.47
CA LYS A 226 -12.79 -15.32 -9.28
C LYS A 226 -12.68 -15.69 -7.80
N TRP A 227 -11.56 -15.39 -7.14
CA TRP A 227 -11.35 -15.71 -5.73
C TRP A 227 -12.31 -14.95 -4.82
N GLN A 228 -12.59 -13.68 -5.08
CA GLN A 228 -13.62 -12.92 -4.38
C GLN A 228 -14.97 -13.63 -4.46
N ARG A 229 -15.40 -14.03 -5.66
CA ARG A 229 -16.68 -14.72 -5.87
C ARG A 229 -16.70 -16.07 -5.14
N MET A 230 -15.63 -16.85 -5.24
CA MET A 230 -15.50 -18.12 -4.53
C MET A 230 -15.64 -17.92 -3.02
N THR A 231 -14.89 -16.98 -2.44
CA THR A 231 -14.98 -16.65 -1.02
C THR A 231 -16.38 -16.19 -0.60
N GLN A 232 -17.05 -15.36 -1.42
CA GLN A 232 -18.42 -14.93 -1.14
C GLN A 232 -19.44 -16.07 -1.16
N VAL A 233 -19.25 -17.05 -2.04
CA VAL A 233 -20.10 -18.26 -2.11
C VAL A 233 -19.82 -19.16 -0.91
N THR A 234 -18.56 -19.48 -0.63
CA THR A 234 -18.16 -20.36 0.48
C THR A 234 -18.55 -19.81 1.86
N THR A 235 -18.43 -18.50 2.07
CA THR A 235 -18.79 -17.85 3.35
C THR A 235 -20.29 -17.57 3.49
N GLY A 236 -21.10 -17.82 2.45
CA GLY A 236 -22.52 -17.44 2.42
C GLY A 236 -22.76 -15.93 2.32
N ALA A 237 -21.71 -15.10 2.25
CA ALA A 237 -21.82 -13.65 2.16
C ALA A 237 -22.59 -13.17 0.92
N ALA A 238 -22.58 -13.97 -0.17
CA ALA A 238 -23.37 -13.70 -1.37
C ALA A 238 -24.89 -13.61 -1.06
N ALA A 239 -25.41 -14.44 -0.15
CA ALA A 239 -26.82 -14.43 0.23
C ALA A 239 -27.18 -13.23 1.13
N ILE A 240 -26.23 -12.79 1.97
CA ILE A 240 -26.43 -11.70 2.93
C ILE A 240 -26.32 -10.33 2.26
N LYS A 241 -25.35 -10.16 1.33
CA LYS A 241 -25.06 -8.87 0.70
C LYS A 241 -25.94 -8.56 -0.51
N GLY A 242 -26.71 -9.51 -1.03
CA GLY A 242 -27.53 -9.36 -2.26
C GLY A 242 -28.44 -8.13 -2.33
N LYS A 243 -28.73 -7.47 -1.21
CA LYS A 243 -29.58 -6.26 -1.13
C LYS A 243 -28.84 -4.93 -1.43
N PHE A 244 -27.52 -4.93 -1.59
CA PHE A 244 -26.75 -3.70 -1.84
C PHE A 244 -25.86 -3.82 -3.09
N HIS A 245 -26.39 -3.48 -4.27
CA HIS A 245 -25.65 -3.49 -5.54
C HIS A 245 -24.37 -2.64 -5.53
N ALA A 246 -24.32 -1.56 -4.74
CA ALA A 246 -23.12 -0.74 -4.60
C ALA A 246 -21.96 -1.46 -3.92
N PHE A 247 -22.23 -2.47 -3.09
CA PHE A 247 -21.21 -3.22 -2.35
C PHE A 247 -20.89 -4.59 -2.99
N ASN A 248 -21.74 -5.07 -3.90
CA ASN A 248 -21.55 -6.31 -4.65
C ASN A 248 -20.86 -6.06 -6.00
N GLN A 249 -19.90 -5.14 -6.03
CA GLN A 249 -19.05 -4.97 -7.20
C GLN A 249 -17.82 -5.87 -7.08
N ASP A 250 -17.36 -6.38 -8.22
CA ASP A 250 -16.06 -7.04 -8.31
C ASP A 250 -14.95 -6.11 -7.82
N ILE A 251 -13.91 -6.64 -7.17
CA ILE A 251 -12.80 -5.85 -6.61
C ILE A 251 -12.15 -4.99 -7.70
N SER A 252 -11.95 -5.53 -8.90
CA SER A 252 -11.44 -4.76 -10.05
C SER A 252 -12.30 -3.54 -10.38
N ASN A 253 -13.64 -3.65 -10.32
CA ASN A 253 -14.55 -2.54 -10.56
C ASN A 253 -14.50 -1.51 -9.41
N GLN A 254 -14.36 -1.96 -8.17
CA GLN A 254 -14.18 -1.07 -7.02
C GLN A 254 -12.89 -0.28 -7.17
N VAL A 255 -11.77 -0.96 -7.44
CA VAL A 255 -10.47 -0.32 -7.68
C VAL A 255 -10.56 0.65 -8.86
N ALA A 256 -11.15 0.25 -9.99
CA ALA A 256 -11.34 1.13 -11.14
C ALA A 256 -12.17 2.37 -10.80
N ALA A 257 -13.24 2.23 -10.00
CA ALA A 257 -14.05 3.35 -9.55
C ALA A 257 -13.28 4.31 -8.63
N TYR A 258 -12.46 3.78 -7.71
CA TYR A 258 -11.55 4.57 -6.87
C TYR A 258 -10.48 5.29 -7.70
N MET A 259 -9.96 4.64 -8.75
CA MET A 259 -8.93 5.19 -9.64
C MET A 259 -9.45 6.21 -10.66
N ARG A 260 -10.76 6.47 -10.74
CA ARG A 260 -11.32 7.50 -11.65
C ARG A 260 -10.87 8.92 -11.31
N ASP A 261 -10.59 9.19 -10.04
CA ASP A 261 -10.02 10.46 -9.58
C ASP A 261 -8.71 10.19 -8.81
N PRO A 262 -7.61 9.90 -9.52
CA PRO A 262 -6.35 9.53 -8.88
C PRO A 262 -5.75 10.69 -8.08
N ASN A 263 -6.09 11.94 -8.42
CA ASN A 263 -5.60 13.13 -7.74
C ASN A 263 -5.93 13.11 -6.25
N ARG A 264 -7.12 12.62 -5.88
CA ARG A 264 -7.53 12.51 -4.48
C ARG A 264 -6.59 11.59 -3.69
N MET A 265 -6.25 10.43 -4.24
CA MET A 265 -5.35 9.47 -3.59
C MET A 265 -3.91 10.00 -3.57
N ILE A 266 -3.44 10.52 -4.70
CA ILE A 266 -2.10 11.13 -4.82
C ILE A 266 -1.93 12.23 -3.78
N ASN A 267 -2.90 13.14 -3.64
CA ASN A 267 -2.83 14.23 -2.67
C ASN A 267 -2.91 13.76 -1.20
N GLN A 268 -3.47 12.57 -0.94
CA GLN A 268 -3.43 11.96 0.40
C GLN A 268 -2.06 11.37 0.73
N MET A 269 -1.37 10.81 -0.28
CA MET A 269 -0.04 10.25 -0.12
C MET A 269 1.07 11.30 -0.17
N ARG A 270 0.84 12.48 -0.75
CA ARG A 270 1.87 13.53 -0.82
C ARG A 270 2.18 14.13 0.54
N LEU A 271 3.46 14.20 0.88
CA LEU A 271 3.94 14.90 2.07
C LEU A 271 4.08 16.40 1.83
N ARG A 272 4.04 17.18 2.90
CA ARG A 272 4.40 18.61 2.84
C ARG A 272 5.90 18.74 3.05
N ARG A 273 6.55 19.68 2.37
CA ARG A 273 7.97 20.01 2.60
C ARG A 273 8.30 20.23 4.08
N SER A 274 7.41 20.88 4.83
CA SER A 274 7.59 21.14 6.26
C SER A 274 7.60 19.88 7.14
N ALA A 275 7.17 18.72 6.62
CA ALA A 275 7.11 17.46 7.35
C ALA A 275 8.39 16.62 7.21
N VAL A 276 9.26 16.95 6.24
CA VAL A 276 10.46 16.18 5.91
C VAL A 276 11.67 17.10 5.94
N ASN A 277 12.78 16.62 6.48
CA ASN A 277 14.04 17.36 6.48
C ASN A 277 14.77 17.13 5.16
N ILE A 278 14.44 17.91 4.14
CA ILE A 278 15.09 17.83 2.82
C ILE A 278 16.47 18.49 2.91
N PHE A 279 17.51 17.77 2.52
CA PHE A 279 18.88 18.29 2.51
C PHE A 279 19.00 19.50 1.56
N GLY A 280 19.68 20.55 2.05
CA GLY A 280 19.86 21.80 1.31
C GLY A 280 18.63 22.73 1.28
N SER A 281 17.49 22.31 1.84
CA SER A 281 16.37 23.22 2.05
C SER A 281 16.66 24.19 3.19
N VAL A 282 16.53 25.49 2.93
CA VAL A 282 16.55 26.49 3.99
C VAL A 282 15.14 26.47 4.60
N PRO A 283 14.98 26.17 5.90
CA PRO A 283 13.67 26.25 6.53
C PRO A 283 13.13 27.67 6.34
N GLU A 284 11.96 27.81 5.72
CA GLU A 284 11.31 29.11 5.53
C GLU A 284 10.96 29.71 6.90
N VAL A 285 11.91 30.42 7.50
CA VAL A 285 11.71 31.23 8.69
C VAL A 285 11.02 32.54 8.25
N ASP A 286 9.73 32.51 7.86
CA ASP A 286 8.77 33.58 8.22
C ASP A 286 7.36 33.54 7.62
N ASP A 287 6.99 32.70 6.65
CA ASP A 287 5.68 32.89 5.97
C ASP A 287 4.49 32.13 6.60
N LYS A 288 4.36 32.17 7.93
CA LYS A 288 3.15 31.71 8.67
C LYS A 288 1.87 32.48 8.28
N HIS A 289 1.98 33.47 7.40
CA HIS A 289 0.89 34.35 7.00
C HIS A 289 0.40 34.14 5.54
N LYS A 290 1.10 33.36 4.70
CA LYS A 290 0.63 33.06 3.33
C LYS A 290 0.17 31.61 3.10
N GLU A 291 0.61 30.67 3.92
CA GLU A 291 0.26 29.25 3.73
C GLU A 291 -1.18 28.87 4.14
N ALA A 292 -1.90 29.76 4.84
CA ALA A 292 -3.20 29.43 5.41
C ALA A 292 -4.34 29.34 4.37
N GLU A 293 -4.16 29.88 3.15
CA GLU A 293 -5.26 30.00 2.18
C GLU A 293 -4.95 29.53 0.75
N THR A 294 -3.72 29.16 0.39
CA THR A 294 -3.38 28.91 -1.04
C THR A 294 -2.58 27.66 -1.40
N ARG A 295 -2.12 26.82 -0.47
CA ARG A 295 -1.46 25.53 -0.80
C ARG A 295 -1.85 24.42 0.17
N THR A 296 -3.04 23.85 0.00
CA THR A 296 -3.43 22.62 0.70
C THR A 296 -2.78 21.37 0.11
N ASP A 297 -2.24 21.46 -1.11
CA ASP A 297 -1.61 20.35 -1.82
C ASP A 297 -0.22 20.03 -1.28
N GLY A 298 0.06 18.73 -1.14
CA GLY A 298 1.40 18.23 -0.81
C GLY A 298 2.39 18.42 -1.96
N ASP A 299 3.68 18.27 -1.66
CA ASP A 299 4.75 18.33 -2.65
C ASP A 299 4.66 17.11 -3.58
N PRO A 300 4.62 17.29 -4.92
CA PRO A 300 4.60 16.18 -5.86
C PRO A 300 5.82 15.26 -5.79
N GLU A 301 6.97 15.72 -5.29
CA GLU A 301 8.19 14.91 -5.16
C GLU A 301 8.28 14.12 -3.86
N LEU A 302 7.40 14.36 -2.88
CA LEU A 302 7.45 13.70 -1.57
C LEU A 302 6.27 12.77 -1.39
N LEU A 303 6.53 11.48 -1.15
CA LEU A 303 5.50 10.44 -1.05
C LEU A 303 5.54 9.72 0.29
N ASP A 304 4.37 9.50 0.87
CA ASP A 304 4.15 8.73 2.10
C ASP A 304 3.09 7.66 1.86
N ASP A 305 3.53 6.41 1.92
CA ASP A 305 2.68 5.23 1.82
C ASP A 305 2.55 4.49 3.16
N SER A 306 2.86 5.16 4.28
CA SER A 306 2.85 4.57 5.63
C SER A 306 1.52 3.91 5.97
N GLU A 307 0.38 4.43 5.50
CA GLU A 307 -0.93 3.80 5.74
C GLU A 307 -1.04 2.43 5.06
N PHE A 308 -0.54 2.30 3.82
CA PHE A 308 -0.51 1.04 3.09
C PHE A 308 0.50 0.07 3.73
N TYR A 309 1.69 0.56 4.04
CA TYR A 309 2.72 -0.22 4.73
C TYR A 309 2.23 -0.79 6.08
N GLN A 310 1.50 0.01 6.86
CA GLN A 310 0.90 -0.42 8.12
C GLN A 310 -0.17 -1.50 7.93
N GLN A 311 -0.93 -1.43 6.85
CA GLN A 311 -1.92 -2.47 6.53
C GLN A 311 -1.21 -3.79 6.19
N LEU A 312 -0.12 -3.75 5.42
CA LEU A 312 0.68 -4.94 5.13
C LEU A 312 1.28 -5.55 6.40
N LEU A 313 1.81 -4.72 7.31
CA LEU A 313 2.31 -5.18 8.61
C LEU A 313 1.19 -5.82 9.44
N LYS A 314 0.00 -5.22 9.47
CA LYS A 314 -1.16 -5.75 10.21
C LYS A 314 -1.52 -7.13 9.69
N GLU A 315 -1.66 -7.29 8.38
CA GLU A 315 -1.97 -8.56 7.73
C GLU A 315 -0.89 -9.61 7.99
N PHE A 316 0.39 -9.21 7.95
CA PHE A 316 1.50 -10.10 8.29
C PHE A 316 1.40 -10.60 9.74
N PHE A 317 1.19 -9.71 10.72
CA PHE A 317 1.04 -10.13 12.12
C PHE A 317 -0.21 -10.98 12.35
N GLU A 318 -1.32 -10.72 11.64
CA GLU A 318 -2.52 -11.58 11.67
C GLU A 318 -2.23 -12.99 11.16
N THR A 319 -1.30 -13.17 10.22
CA THR A 319 -0.91 -14.51 9.72
C THR A 319 0.01 -15.28 10.66
N VAL A 320 0.84 -14.60 11.45
CA VAL A 320 1.78 -15.24 12.40
C VAL A 320 1.11 -15.52 13.73
N ASP A 321 0.42 -14.51 14.30
CA ASP A 321 -0.30 -14.64 15.56
C ASP A 321 -1.57 -13.77 15.55
N PRO A 322 -2.72 -14.35 15.19
CA PRO A 322 -4.01 -13.66 15.22
C PRO A 322 -4.30 -12.99 16.57
N SER A 323 -3.79 -13.53 17.68
CA SER A 323 -4.08 -13.06 19.04
C SER A 323 -3.27 -11.81 19.45
N SER A 324 -2.10 -11.60 18.83
CA SER A 324 -1.21 -10.47 19.12
C SER A 324 -1.32 -9.31 18.10
N SER A 325 -1.84 -9.60 16.90
CA SER A 325 -1.96 -8.66 15.78
C SER A 325 -2.55 -7.29 16.17
N GLU A 326 -3.65 -7.27 16.93
CA GLU A 326 -4.29 -6.02 17.35
C GLU A 326 -3.38 -5.20 18.26
N LYS A 327 -2.69 -5.83 19.22
CA LYS A 327 -1.81 -5.12 20.17
C LYS A 327 -0.62 -4.50 19.46
N ALA A 328 0.03 -5.27 18.58
CA ALA A 328 1.15 -4.79 17.76
C ALA A 328 0.72 -3.61 16.87
N PHE A 329 -0.44 -3.73 16.22
CA PHE A 329 -1.00 -2.67 15.40
C PHE A 329 -1.36 -1.40 16.20
N TYR A 330 -1.98 -1.56 17.37
CA TYR A 330 -2.26 -0.43 18.26
C TYR A 330 -1.00 0.26 18.75
N ALA A 331 0.08 -0.48 19.00
CA ALA A 331 1.39 0.09 19.35
C ALA A 331 1.95 0.92 18.19
N LEU A 332 1.97 0.36 16.98
CA LEU A 332 2.46 1.03 15.78
C LEU A 332 1.69 2.33 15.48
N LYS A 333 0.36 2.28 15.58
CA LYS A 333 -0.52 3.44 15.37
C LYS A 333 -0.35 4.52 16.44
N ARG A 334 0.07 4.16 17.65
CA ARG A 334 0.35 5.13 18.74
C ARG A 334 1.67 5.85 18.55
N MET A 335 2.65 5.22 17.90
CA MET A 335 3.96 5.83 17.64
C MET A 335 3.88 6.95 16.59
N GLN A 336 2.80 6.97 15.79
CA GLN A 336 2.58 8.05 14.82
C GLN A 336 2.27 9.37 15.53
N PRO A 337 3.02 10.45 15.23
CA PRO A 337 2.69 11.76 15.75
C PRO A 337 1.30 12.13 15.23
N LYS A 338 0.31 12.17 16.14
CA LYS A 338 -1.03 12.66 15.79
C LYS A 338 -0.83 14.02 15.13
N LYS A 339 -1.28 14.15 13.87
CA LYS A 339 -1.37 15.43 13.13
C LYS A 339 -2.30 16.37 13.91
N ARG A 340 -1.79 16.95 15.00
CA ARG A 340 -2.49 17.96 15.78
C ARG A 340 -2.51 19.18 14.87
N LYS A 341 -3.72 19.61 14.47
CA LYS A 341 -3.88 20.91 13.81
C LYS A 341 -3.08 21.93 14.61
N ILE A 342 -2.17 22.63 13.96
CA ILE A 342 -1.41 23.72 14.57
C ILE A 342 -2.43 24.81 14.87
N VAL A 343 -3.02 24.76 16.06
CA VAL A 343 -3.94 25.78 16.53
C VAL A 343 -3.07 26.95 16.98
N ASP A 344 -3.24 28.11 16.33
CA ASP A 344 -2.63 29.35 16.78
C ASP A 344 -3.14 29.68 18.21
N ARG A 345 -2.38 29.25 19.22
CA ARG A 345 -2.72 29.48 20.63
C ARG A 345 -2.80 30.97 20.97
N ARG A 346 -2.10 31.82 20.20
CA ARG A 346 -2.10 33.28 20.36
C ARG A 346 -3.33 33.94 19.73
N ALA A 347 -4.00 33.27 18.79
CA ALA A 347 -5.28 33.71 18.23
C ALA A 347 -6.48 33.44 19.16
N SER A 348 -6.30 32.65 20.24
CA SER A 348 -7.36 32.42 21.22
C SER A 348 -7.77 33.72 21.92
N LYS A 349 -9.09 33.97 21.99
CA LYS A 349 -9.70 35.12 22.67
C LYS A 349 -9.32 36.50 22.05
N SER A 350 -9.36 36.60 20.73
CA SER A 350 -9.19 37.85 19.97
C SER A 350 -7.87 38.60 20.23
N ARG A 351 -6.82 37.90 20.65
CA ARG A 351 -5.49 38.47 20.94
C ARG A 351 -4.62 38.69 19.71
N LYS A 352 -5.01 38.09 18.58
CA LYS A 352 -4.42 38.27 17.25
C LYS A 352 -5.51 38.77 16.31
N ILE A 353 -5.21 39.80 15.52
CA ILE A 353 -6.12 40.29 14.47
C ILE A 353 -6.25 39.19 13.41
N ARG A 354 -7.48 38.83 13.05
CA ARG A 354 -7.80 37.88 11.98
C ARG A 354 -8.49 38.64 10.86
N TYR A 355 -8.04 38.42 9.63
CA TYR A 355 -8.62 39.05 8.43
C TYR A 355 -9.78 38.21 7.90
N ASN A 356 -10.77 37.92 8.75
CA ASN A 356 -11.96 37.17 8.35
C ASN A 356 -13.09 38.16 8.07
N VAL A 357 -13.80 37.99 6.95
CA VAL A 357 -14.99 38.78 6.65
C VAL A 357 -16.09 38.43 7.65
N HIS A 358 -16.56 39.43 8.39
CA HIS A 358 -17.64 39.29 9.35
C HIS A 358 -18.98 39.63 8.65
N GLU A 359 -19.76 38.62 8.27
CA GLU A 359 -20.99 38.77 7.48
C GLU A 359 -21.95 39.85 8.02
N LYS A 360 -22.10 39.98 9.35
CA LYS A 360 -23.00 40.94 10.00
C LYS A 360 -22.60 42.41 9.85
N ILE A 361 -21.34 42.72 9.51
CA ILE A 361 -20.84 44.10 9.32
C ILE A 361 -20.48 44.40 7.87
N VAL A 362 -20.66 43.45 6.96
CA VAL A 362 -20.59 43.72 5.52
C VAL A 362 -21.71 44.70 5.18
N ASN A 363 -21.38 45.76 4.46
CA ASN A 363 -22.31 46.85 4.10
C ASN A 363 -22.93 47.60 5.28
N PHE A 364 -22.27 47.63 6.45
CA PHE A 364 -22.80 48.34 7.62
C PHE A 364 -23.02 49.84 7.38
N MET A 365 -22.15 50.50 6.60
CA MET A 365 -22.29 51.90 6.21
C MET A 365 -21.80 52.12 4.77
N ALA A 366 -22.49 53.00 4.03
CA ALA A 366 -22.04 53.48 2.73
C ALA A 366 -20.89 54.51 2.90
N PRO A 367 -19.87 54.50 2.04
CA PRO A 367 -18.78 55.46 2.12
C PRO A 367 -19.27 56.87 1.80
N LEU A 368 -18.96 57.83 2.68
CA LEU A 368 -19.21 59.25 2.43
C LEU A 368 -17.94 59.89 1.85
N PRO A 369 -18.03 60.63 0.73
CA PRO A 369 -16.87 61.31 0.18
C PRO A 369 -16.37 62.36 1.16
N ALA A 370 -15.09 62.28 1.53
CA ALA A 370 -14.44 63.31 2.32
C ALA A 370 -14.26 64.58 1.47
N ASN A 371 -14.86 65.70 1.90
CA ASN A 371 -14.57 67.01 1.32
C ASN A 371 -13.19 67.49 1.81
N ILE A 372 -12.14 67.06 1.12
CA ILE A 372 -10.77 67.47 1.43
C ILE A 372 -10.54 68.85 0.80
N PRO A 373 -10.16 69.87 1.60
CA PRO A 373 -9.85 71.20 1.07
C PRO A 373 -8.68 71.16 0.07
N PRO A 374 -8.68 71.98 -1.00
CA PRO A 374 -7.65 71.95 -2.03
C PRO A 374 -6.23 72.28 -1.52
N MET A 375 -6.11 72.96 -0.38
CA MET A 375 -4.82 73.23 0.28
C MET A 375 -4.27 72.04 1.08
N ALA A 376 -5.07 71.00 1.35
CA ALA A 376 -4.69 69.91 2.25
C ALA A 376 -3.42 69.16 1.81
N PRO A 377 -3.18 68.84 0.51
CA PRO A 377 -1.95 68.16 0.10
C PRO A 377 -0.70 68.97 0.46
N LYS A 378 -0.70 70.28 0.17
CA LYS A 378 0.40 71.18 0.52
C LYS A 378 0.59 71.33 2.02
N LEU A 379 -0.51 71.29 2.78
CA LEU A 379 -0.46 71.34 4.24
C LEU A 379 0.16 70.05 4.82
N PHE A 380 -0.22 68.89 4.30
CA PHE A 380 0.32 67.59 4.72
C PHE A 380 1.80 67.42 4.37
N GLU A 381 2.23 67.96 3.23
CA GLU A 381 3.65 67.97 2.85
C GLU A 381 4.51 68.81 3.79
N ASN A 382 3.96 69.88 4.37
CA ASN A 382 4.70 70.84 5.19
C ASN A 382 4.43 70.71 6.69
N LEU A 383 3.75 69.64 7.13
CA LEU A 383 3.25 69.52 8.50
C LEU A 383 4.37 69.51 9.55
N PHE A 384 5.51 68.91 9.23
CA PHE A 384 6.64 68.74 10.16
C PHE A 384 8.02 68.96 9.53
N GLY A 385 8.10 69.46 8.30
CA GLY A 385 9.38 69.75 7.64
C GLY A 385 9.18 70.28 6.24
N LEU A 386 9.55 71.54 6.01
CA LEU A 386 9.65 72.13 4.67
C LEU A 386 10.63 71.27 3.85
N LYS A 387 10.15 70.58 2.82
CA LYS A 387 11.03 70.00 1.79
C LYS A 387 11.67 71.14 0.99
N THR A 388 12.71 71.75 1.55
CA THR A 388 13.60 72.66 0.83
C THR A 388 14.56 71.85 -0.04
N GLU A 389 14.07 71.35 -1.18
CA GLU A 389 14.98 71.00 -2.27
C GLU A 389 15.44 72.31 -2.94
N ARG A 390 16.63 72.78 -2.54
CA ARG A 390 17.43 73.72 -3.34
C ARG A 390 17.85 73.02 -4.63
N LEU A 391 17.33 73.45 -5.77
CA LEU A 391 18.02 73.34 -7.05
C LEU A 391 18.29 74.75 -7.57
N SER A 392 19.53 75.17 -7.34
CA SER A 392 20.18 76.31 -7.97
C SER A 392 20.53 76.00 -9.43
N SER A 393 20.57 77.06 -10.24
CA SER A 393 21.31 77.26 -11.51
C SER A 393 20.55 77.12 -12.84
N SER A 394 20.23 78.30 -13.40
CA SER A 394 20.08 78.64 -14.82
C SER A 394 19.72 80.14 -14.86
N ALA A 395 20.61 81.07 -14.53
CA ALA A 395 21.61 81.67 -15.44
C ALA A 395 21.02 82.16 -16.80
N ALA A 396 20.77 83.47 -16.85
CA ALA A 396 21.02 84.41 -17.94
C ALA A 396 20.19 84.40 -19.25
N ALA A 397 19.55 85.57 -19.47
CA ALA A 397 19.43 86.34 -20.72
C ALA A 397 18.50 85.86 -21.85
N SER A 398 17.27 86.40 -21.85
CA SER A 398 16.75 87.30 -22.90
C SER A 398 15.70 88.22 -22.30
#